data_AF-A0A7K0P7C1-F1
#
_entry.id   AF-A0A7K0P7C1-F1
#
_cell.length_a   1.000
_cell.length_b   1.000
_cell.length_c   1.000
_cell.angle_alpha   90.00
_cell.angle_beta   90.00
_cell.angle_gamma   90.00
#
_symmetry.space_group_name_H-M   'P 1'
#
loop_
_entity.id
_entity.type
_entity.pdbx_description
1 polymer ?
#
loop_
_entity_poly.entity_id
_entity_poly.type
_entity_poly.pdbx_seq_one_letter_code
_entity_poly.pdbx_strand_id
1 'polypeptide(L)'
;MIACHRADRSPPIRRLAAERGNATVEFALVAPILLAVGLAVLQIALVLHVRATITAAAAEGARAAALAGADLGAGERRTRALLDGNVAGDIVEGITVRREIHEGTLVVAVGVDAQLPLLGLLGPTAMHIDGHALAEQP
;
A
#
# COMPACT_ATOMS: atom_id res chain seq x y z
N MET A 1 -4.68 23.50 -83.87
CA MET A 1 -5.50 22.57 -83.05
C MET A 1 -4.72 22.28 -81.78
N ILE A 2 -4.90 23.07 -80.72
CA ILE A 2 -5.88 22.82 -79.62
C ILE A 2 -5.53 21.48 -78.95
N ALA A 3 -4.65 21.44 -77.94
CA ALA A 3 -4.78 21.86 -76.52
C ALA A 3 -5.37 20.79 -75.60
N CYS A 4 -4.84 20.79 -74.36
CA CYS A 4 -5.24 20.07 -73.14
C CYS A 4 -4.81 18.59 -73.06
N HIS A 5 -3.65 18.27 -72.48
CA HIS A 5 -3.26 18.50 -71.07
C HIS A 5 -4.40 18.16 -70.10
N ARG A 6 -4.62 16.85 -69.86
CA ARG A 6 -5.40 16.39 -68.73
C ARG A 6 -4.43 16.11 -67.58
N ALA A 7 -4.31 17.10 -66.72
CA ALA A 7 -3.54 17.06 -65.49
C ALA A 7 -3.98 15.88 -64.61
N ASP A 8 -3.01 15.04 -64.24
CA ASP A 8 -3.04 14.15 -63.09
C ASP A 8 -3.42 14.99 -61.85
N ARG A 9 -4.59 14.71 -61.28
CA ARG A 9 -5.01 15.25 -59.98
C ARG A 9 -4.98 14.14 -58.95
N SER A 10 -3.80 13.82 -58.48
CA SER A 10 -3.61 13.05 -57.24
C SER A 10 -4.06 13.91 -56.04
N PRO A 11 -5.09 13.52 -55.26
CA PRO A 11 -5.52 14.32 -54.10
C PRO A 11 -4.48 14.27 -52.97
N PRO A 12 -4.26 15.39 -52.25
CA PRO A 12 -3.15 15.53 -51.33
C PRO A 12 -3.36 14.79 -49.99
N ILE A 13 -2.21 14.49 -49.41
CA ILE A 13 -1.85 13.86 -48.14
C ILE A 13 -2.61 14.44 -46.92
N ARG A 14 -3.93 14.26 -46.82
CA ARG A 14 -4.75 14.75 -45.69
C ARG A 14 -5.09 13.66 -44.65
N ARG A 15 -4.86 12.38 -44.95
CA ARG A 15 -5.14 11.25 -44.05
C ARG A 15 -4.07 11.07 -42.95
N LEU A 16 -2.79 11.30 -43.28
CA LEU A 16 -1.66 11.11 -42.35
C LEU A 16 -1.61 12.10 -41.17
N ALA A 17 -2.22 13.28 -41.31
CA ALA A 17 -2.34 14.24 -40.21
C ALA A 17 -3.53 13.93 -39.28
N ALA A 18 -4.64 13.42 -39.86
CA ALA A 18 -5.81 12.99 -39.09
C ALA A 18 -5.52 11.75 -38.23
N GLU A 19 -4.75 10.78 -38.74
CA GLU A 19 -4.31 9.61 -37.95
C GLU A 19 -3.41 10.00 -36.78
N ARG A 20 -2.51 10.98 -36.95
CA ARG A 20 -1.68 11.51 -35.85
C ARG A 20 -2.50 12.20 -34.75
N GLY A 21 -3.55 12.93 -35.13
CA GLY A 21 -4.50 13.52 -34.17
C GLY A 21 -5.30 12.46 -33.42
N ASN A 22 -5.76 11.42 -34.13
CA ASN A 22 -6.50 10.31 -33.54
C ASN A 22 -5.67 9.53 -32.50
N ALA A 23 -4.42 9.19 -32.82
CA ALA A 23 -3.53 8.48 -31.90
C ALA A 23 -3.26 9.27 -30.60
N THR A 24 -3.13 10.60 -30.71
CA THR A 24 -2.92 11.47 -29.54
C THR A 24 -4.15 11.51 -28.64
N VAL A 25 -5.35 11.57 -29.21
CA VAL A 25 -6.62 11.57 -28.47
C VAL A 25 -6.88 10.22 -27.81
N GLU A 26 -6.67 9.11 -28.52
CA GLU A 26 -6.79 7.77 -27.98
C GLU A 26 -5.87 7.57 -26.77
N PHE A 27 -4.60 7.97 -26.90
CA PHE A 27 -3.66 7.93 -25.79
C PHE A 27 -4.11 8.81 -24.61
N ALA A 28 -4.59 10.03 -24.87
CA ALA A 28 -5.07 10.92 -23.82
C ALA A 28 -6.30 10.38 -23.07
N LEU A 29 -7.12 9.54 -23.71
CA LEU A 29 -8.26 8.88 -23.06
C LEU A 29 -7.83 7.64 -22.27
N VAL A 30 -6.87 6.87 -22.78
CA VAL A 30 -6.47 5.59 -22.18
C VAL A 30 -5.42 5.77 -21.07
N ALA A 31 -4.43 6.65 -21.27
CA ALA A 31 -3.32 6.82 -20.33
C ALA A 31 -3.75 7.22 -18.90
N PRO A 32 -4.72 8.13 -18.69
CA PRO A 32 -5.18 8.45 -17.33
C PRO A 32 -5.88 7.28 -16.64
N ILE A 33 -6.65 6.48 -17.40
CA ILE A 33 -7.33 5.29 -16.86
C ILE A 33 -6.29 4.24 -16.47
N LEU A 34 -5.31 3.98 -17.33
CA LEU A 34 -4.22 3.05 -17.03
C LEU A 34 -3.39 3.52 -15.83
N LEU A 35 -3.11 4.82 -15.74
CA LEU A 35 -2.41 5.40 -14.60
C LEU A 35 -3.22 5.24 -13.32
N ALA A 36 -4.53 5.52 -13.36
CA ALA A 36 -5.42 5.35 -12.22
C ALA A 36 -5.47 3.89 -11.74
N VAL A 37 -5.57 2.94 -12.67
CA VAL A 37 -5.52 1.50 -12.36
C VAL A 37 -4.17 1.11 -11.77
N GLY A 38 -3.07 1.59 -12.35
CA GLY A 38 -1.72 1.32 -11.83
C GLY A 38 -1.53 1.86 -10.40
N LEU A 39 -2.00 3.08 -10.14
CA LEU A 39 -2.00 3.66 -8.79
C LEU A 39 -2.89 2.89 -7.82
N ALA A 40 -4.08 2.45 -8.25
CA ALA A 40 -4.96 1.64 -7.40
C ALA A 40 -4.31 0.31 -6.99
N VAL A 41 -3.67 -0.38 -7.94
CA VAL A 41 -2.92 -1.63 -7.65
C VAL A 41 -1.75 -1.34 -6.71
N LEU A 42 -1.00 -0.26 -6.94
CA LEU A 42 0.11 0.14 -6.07
C LEU A 42 -0.38 0.44 -4.64
N GLN A 43 -1.50 1.13 -4.49
CA GLN A 43 -2.10 1.41 -3.18
C GLN A 43 -2.52 0.12 -2.46
N ILE A 44 -3.19 -0.81 -3.16
CA ILE A 44 -3.58 -2.10 -2.58
C ILE A 44 -2.34 -2.88 -2.13
N ALA A 45 -1.31 -2.93 -2.98
CA ALA A 45 -0.05 -3.59 -2.64
C ALA A 45 0.63 -2.96 -1.41
N LEU A 46 0.64 -1.62 -1.32
CA LEU A 46 1.19 -0.89 -0.18
C LEU A 46 0.43 -1.21 1.11
N VAL A 47 -0.90 -1.17 1.09
CA VAL A 47 -1.75 -1.47 2.26
C VAL A 47 -1.50 -2.90 2.75
N LEU A 48 -1.48 -3.86 1.83
CA LEU A 48 -1.22 -5.27 2.16
C LEU A 48 0.19 -5.46 2.71
N HIS A 49 1.20 -4.80 2.12
CA HIS A 49 2.57 -4.86 2.59
C HIS A 49 2.71 -4.30 4.01
N VAL A 50 2.18 -3.10 4.27
CA VAL A 50 2.21 -2.50 5.61
C VAL A 50 1.51 -3.39 6.63
N ARG A 51 0.31 -3.88 6.31
CA ARG A 51 -0.44 -4.76 7.22
C ARG A 51 0.34 -6.02 7.55
N ALA A 52 0.94 -6.66 6.54
CA ALA A 52 1.77 -7.85 6.75
C ALA A 52 2.98 -7.55 7.65
N THR A 53 3.67 -6.44 7.41
CA THR A 53 4.85 -6.02 8.20
C THR A 53 4.48 -5.73 9.66
N ILE A 54 3.39 -4.99 9.90
CA ILE A 54 2.92 -4.66 11.26
C ILE A 54 2.46 -5.93 11.98
N THR A 55 1.68 -6.79 11.34
CA THR A 55 1.25 -8.06 11.95
C THR A 55 2.44 -8.94 12.32
N ALA A 56 3.47 -9.02 11.47
CA ALA A 56 4.68 -9.77 11.77
C ALA A 56 5.45 -9.18 12.97
N ALA A 57 5.60 -7.85 13.03
CA ALA A 57 6.26 -7.17 14.14
C ALA A 57 5.47 -7.27 15.46
N ALA A 58 4.13 -7.22 15.41
CA ALA A 58 3.27 -7.40 16.56
C ALA A 58 3.33 -8.83 17.11
N ALA A 59 3.30 -9.84 16.24
CA ALA A 59 3.45 -11.25 16.64
C ALA A 59 4.82 -11.52 17.30
N GLU A 60 5.89 -10.92 16.77
CA GLU A 60 7.23 -11.04 17.37
C GLU A 60 7.36 -10.31 18.70
N GLY A 61 6.75 -9.12 18.83
CA GLY A 61 6.69 -8.41 20.11
C GLY A 61 5.86 -9.14 21.16
N ALA A 62 4.74 -9.73 20.75
CA ALA A 62 3.89 -10.52 21.63
C ALA A 62 4.66 -11.75 22.15
N ARG A 63 5.41 -12.44 21.29
CA ARG A 63 6.31 -13.52 21.69
C ARG A 63 7.40 -13.05 22.65
N ALA A 64 8.01 -11.89 22.40
CA ALA A 64 9.03 -11.34 23.30
C ALA A 64 8.49 -10.99 24.70
N ALA A 65 7.27 -10.46 24.80
CA ALA A 65 6.62 -10.14 26.08
C ALA A 65 5.94 -11.35 26.77
N ALA A 66 5.78 -12.46 26.05
CA ALA A 66 5.25 -13.73 26.54
C ALA A 66 6.30 -14.61 27.23
N LEU A 67 7.60 -14.30 27.08
CA LEU A 67 8.69 -15.02 27.74
C LEU A 67 8.61 -14.87 29.26
N ALA A 68 8.92 -15.95 29.98
CA ALA A 68 8.95 -15.96 31.43
C ALA A 68 9.88 -14.87 32.00
N GLY A 69 9.34 -13.98 32.83
CA GLY A 69 10.08 -12.86 33.43
C GLY A 69 10.24 -11.62 32.54
N ALA A 70 9.75 -11.63 31.30
CA ALA A 70 9.69 -10.43 30.48
C ALA A 70 8.63 -9.45 31.01
N ASP A 71 8.88 -8.15 30.86
CA ASP A 71 7.87 -7.11 31.07
C ASP A 71 7.15 -6.77 29.76
N LEU A 72 6.04 -6.04 29.84
CA LEU A 72 5.31 -5.58 28.65
C LEU A 72 6.18 -4.64 27.78
N GLY A 73 7.10 -3.89 28.40
CA GLY A 73 8.01 -2.99 27.71
C GLY A 73 8.99 -3.72 26.77
N ALA A 74 9.33 -4.98 27.05
CA ALA A 74 10.15 -5.81 26.17
C ALA A 74 9.46 -6.06 24.82
N GLY A 75 8.15 -6.32 24.84
CA GLY A 75 7.35 -6.46 23.63
C GLY A 75 7.32 -5.17 22.82
N GLU A 76 7.08 -4.03 23.48
CA GLU A 76 7.01 -2.73 22.83
C GLU A 76 8.35 -2.35 22.16
N ARG A 77 9.47 -2.49 22.89
CA ARG A 77 10.81 -2.22 22.35
C ARG A 77 11.12 -3.12 21.15
N ARG A 78 10.72 -4.39 21.22
CA ARG A 78 10.97 -5.35 20.14
C ARG A 78 10.15 -5.02 18.90
N THR A 79 8.86 -4.73 19.06
CA THR A 79 8.00 -4.30 17.95
C THR A 79 8.52 -3.01 17.32
N ARG A 80 8.90 -2.00 18.12
CA ARG A 80 9.49 -0.76 17.62
C ARG A 80 10.76 -1.00 16.82
N ALA A 81 11.70 -1.79 17.35
CA ALA A 81 12.95 -2.10 16.67
C ALA A 81 12.77 -2.84 15.32
N LEU A 82 11.68 -3.58 15.14
CA LEU A 82 11.37 -4.26 13.87
C LEU A 82 10.67 -3.34 12.86
N LEU A 83 9.99 -2.31 13.34
CA LEU A 83 9.32 -1.30 12.51
C LEU A 83 10.28 -0.17 12.13
N ASP A 84 11.31 0.09 12.94
CA ASP A 84 12.36 1.07 12.66
C ASP A 84 13.04 0.78 11.32
N GLY A 85 13.17 1.81 10.48
CA GLY A 85 13.79 1.71 9.16
C GLY A 85 12.91 1.10 8.06
N ASN A 86 11.68 0.69 8.38
CA ASN A 86 10.66 0.32 7.39
C ASN A 86 9.71 1.50 7.13
N VAL A 87 9.14 1.57 5.91
CA VAL A 87 8.05 2.52 5.58
C VAL A 87 6.87 2.39 6.55
N ALA A 88 6.65 1.19 7.11
CA ALA A 88 5.64 0.93 8.12
C ALA A 88 5.92 1.65 9.45
N GLY A 89 7.18 1.91 9.81
CA GLY A 89 7.54 2.63 11.04
C GLY A 89 7.15 4.12 10.99
N ASP A 90 7.34 4.77 9.85
CA ASP A 90 7.04 6.20 9.66
C ASP A 90 5.55 6.53 9.78
N ILE A 91 4.69 5.53 9.64
CA ILE A 91 3.22 5.68 9.66
C ILE A 91 2.59 5.17 10.96
N VAL A 92 3.38 4.65 11.90
CA VAL A 92 2.89 4.15 13.20
C VAL A 92 2.74 5.32 14.17
N GLU A 93 1.55 5.44 14.76
CA GLU A 93 1.25 6.45 15.78
C GLU A 93 1.45 5.94 17.20
N GLY A 94 1.22 4.64 17.41
CA GLY A 94 1.24 4.05 18.74
C GLY A 94 1.42 2.54 18.71
N ILE A 95 2.06 2.03 19.76
CA ILE A 95 2.19 0.59 20.04
C ILE A 95 1.68 0.38 21.45
N THR A 96 0.73 -0.54 21.63
CA THR A 96 0.19 -0.91 22.93
C THR A 96 0.42 -2.39 23.17
N VAL A 97 0.92 -2.75 24.36
CA VAL A 97 1.13 -4.15 24.74
C VAL A 97 0.29 -4.45 25.97
N ARG A 98 -0.51 -5.51 25.92
CA ARG A 98 -1.42 -5.91 26.99
C ARG A 98 -1.28 -7.40 27.29
N ARG A 99 -1.44 -7.76 28.56
CA ARG A 99 -1.70 -9.14 28.98
C ARG A 99 -3.18 -9.31 29.15
N GLU A 100 -3.76 -10.31 28.52
CA GLU A 100 -5.16 -10.63 28.61
C GLU A 100 -5.33 -12.14 28.87
N ILE A 101 -6.40 -12.51 29.56
CA ILE A 101 -6.78 -13.91 29.71
C ILE A 101 -7.81 -14.21 28.63
N HIS A 102 -7.43 -15.04 27.66
CA HIS A 102 -8.30 -15.49 26.59
C HIS A 102 -8.62 -16.97 26.80
N GLU A 103 -9.91 -17.31 26.94
CA GLU A 103 -10.39 -18.68 27.20
C GLU A 103 -9.66 -19.40 28.36
N GLY A 104 -9.32 -18.66 29.43
CA GLY A 104 -8.59 -19.19 30.59
C GLY A 104 -7.07 -19.33 30.41
N THR A 105 -6.53 -18.97 29.24
CA THR A 105 -5.10 -18.96 28.97
C THR A 105 -4.56 -17.53 29.01
N LEU A 106 -3.39 -17.33 29.63
CA LEU A 106 -2.72 -16.03 29.59
C LEU A 106 -2.15 -15.80 28.18
N VAL A 107 -2.54 -14.70 27.54
CA VAL A 107 -2.12 -14.30 26.20
C VAL A 107 -1.53 -12.90 26.28
N VAL A 108 -0.49 -12.65 25.50
CA VAL A 108 0.04 -11.31 25.29
C VAL A 108 -0.45 -10.80 23.93
N ALA A 109 -1.07 -9.63 23.94
CA ALA A 109 -1.54 -8.92 22.77
C ALA A 109 -0.66 -7.67 22.53
N VAL A 110 -0.25 -7.46 21.29
CA VAL A 110 0.40 -6.24 20.82
C VAL A 110 -0.49 -5.59 19.78
N GLY A 111 -1.05 -4.43 20.09
CA GLY A 111 -1.82 -3.59 19.18
C GLY A 111 -0.94 -2.48 18.61
N VAL A 112 -1.07 -2.20 17.32
CA VAL A 112 -0.34 -1.14 16.62
C VAL A 112 -1.34 -0.26 15.86
N ASP A 113 -1.25 1.05 16.10
CA ASP A 113 -2.02 2.07 15.42
C ASP A 113 -1.17 2.71 14.33
N ALA A 114 -1.69 2.77 13.10
CA ALA A 114 -1.00 3.39 11.98
C ALA A 114 -1.93 4.26 11.11
N GLN A 115 -1.38 5.31 10.50
CA GLN A 115 -2.07 6.16 9.53
C GLN A 115 -1.51 5.98 8.13
N LEU A 116 -2.30 5.38 7.25
CA LEU A 116 -1.90 5.13 5.87
C LEU A 116 -2.05 6.41 5.03
N PRO A 117 -0.98 6.91 4.40
CA PRO A 117 -1.06 8.04 3.48
C PRO A 117 -1.56 7.55 2.12
N LEU A 118 -2.88 7.44 1.96
CA LEU A 118 -3.48 7.10 0.67
C LEU A 118 -3.41 8.30 -0.28
N LEU A 119 -2.93 8.09 -1.51
CA LEU A 119 -2.84 9.16 -2.52
C LEU A 119 -4.24 9.50 -3.07
N GLY A 120 -4.57 10.79 -3.18
CA GLY A 120 -5.77 11.27 -3.90
C GLY A 120 -6.95 11.66 -3.00
N LEU A 121 -8.15 11.16 -3.32
CA LEU A 121 -9.45 11.57 -2.74
C LEU A 121 -9.79 10.93 -1.38
N LEU A 122 -9.03 9.92 -0.93
CA LEU A 122 -9.37 9.07 0.21
C LEU A 122 -8.79 9.57 1.55
N GLY A 123 -7.82 10.50 1.52
CA GLY A 123 -7.20 11.06 2.72
C GLY A 123 -6.40 10.04 3.57
N PRO A 124 -5.72 10.48 4.63
CA PRO A 124 -5.08 9.58 5.58
C PRO A 124 -6.14 8.72 6.27
N THR A 125 -5.98 7.40 6.22
CA THR A 125 -6.91 6.44 6.84
C THR A 125 -6.25 5.76 8.05
N ALA A 126 -6.92 5.82 9.20
CA ALA A 126 -6.47 5.12 10.41
C ALA A 126 -6.65 3.60 10.25
N MET A 127 -5.64 2.84 10.66
CA MET A 127 -5.61 1.39 10.64
C MET A 127 -5.09 0.87 11.97
N HIS A 128 -5.96 0.14 12.70
CA HIS A 128 -5.60 -0.59 13.92
C HIS A 128 -5.31 -2.05 13.57
N ILE A 129 -4.21 -2.61 14.07
CA ILE A 129 -3.81 -4.00 13.85
C ILE A 129 -3.38 -4.62 15.18
N ASP A 130 -3.94 -5.79 15.49
CA ASP A 130 -3.58 -6.58 16.66
C ASP A 130 -2.77 -7.84 16.28
N GLY A 131 -1.75 -8.16 17.08
CA GLY A 131 -1.00 -9.42 17.05
C GLY A 131 -1.06 -10.12 18.42
N HIS A 132 -1.26 -11.45 18.42
CA HIS A 132 -1.44 -12.24 19.64
C HIS A 132 -0.38 -13.34 19.77
N ALA A 133 0.09 -13.60 20.99
CA ALA A 133 0.93 -14.75 21.33
C ALA A 133 0.58 -15.35 22.70
N LEU A 134 0.63 -16.68 22.82
CA LEU A 134 0.39 -17.38 24.09
C LEU A 134 1.53 -17.09 25.08
N ALA A 135 1.19 -16.80 26.34
CA ALA A 135 2.18 -16.60 27.39
C ALA A 135 2.70 -17.94 27.91
N GLU A 136 4.02 -18.05 28.02
CA GLU A 136 4.66 -19.25 28.58
C GLU A 136 4.51 -19.22 30.12
N GLN A 137 3.82 -20.20 30.69
CA GLN A 137 3.63 -20.32 32.13
C GLN A 137 4.79 -21.16 32.73
N PRO A 138 5.44 -20.71 33.82
CA PRO A 138 6.56 -21.40 34.45
C PRO A 138 6.14 -22.70 35.18
#